data_AF-A0A7T3X1T7-F1
#
_entry.id   AF-A0A7T3X1T7-F1
#
_cell.length_a   1.000
_cell.length_b   1.000
_cell.length_c   1.000
_cell.angle_alpha   90.00
_cell.angle_beta   90.00
_cell.angle_gamma   90.00
#
_symmetry.space_group_name_H-M   'P 1'
#
loop_
_entity.id
_entity.type
_entity.pdbx_description
1 polymer ?
#
loop_
_entity_poly.entity_id
_entity_poly.type
_entity_poly.pdbx_seq_one_letter_code
_entity_poly.pdbx_strand_id
1 'polypeptide(L)'
;MSQAEASQLLGLAGKYRPYPEYKGAGVEWVGDVPEHWRVGRLGSFGYFIAGCGFPHEDQGRQDEIYPFYKVSDTNHVGNEKYLSKADNYVSKDIASKLGARICSAGGIMFPKVGAALLGNKRRILTPGIQIISATLMDEWREVANC
;
A
#
# COMPACT_ATOMS: atom_id res chain seq x y z
N MET A 1 -12.62 -25.91 9.85
CA MET A 1 -13.71 -25.04 10.38
C MET A 1 -14.48 -24.50 9.20
N SER A 2 -15.80 -24.69 9.20
CA SER A 2 -16.69 -24.22 8.12
C SER A 2 -16.82 -22.69 8.14
N GLN A 3 -17.16 -22.08 7.00
CA GLN A 3 -17.41 -20.63 6.92
C GLN A 3 -18.56 -20.16 7.83
N ALA A 4 -19.52 -21.05 8.10
CA ALA A 4 -20.61 -20.79 9.04
C ALA A 4 -20.06 -20.58 10.45
N GLU A 5 -19.17 -21.47 10.92
CA GLU A 5 -18.54 -21.37 12.24
C GLU A 5 -17.64 -20.12 12.35
N ALA A 6 -16.86 -19.82 11.31
CA ALA A 6 -15.99 -18.62 11.29
C ALA A 6 -16.79 -17.30 11.24
N SER A 7 -17.88 -17.25 10.46
CA SER A 7 -18.76 -16.06 10.39
C SER A 7 -19.52 -15.84 11.69
N GLN A 8 -19.88 -16.91 12.38
CA GLN A 8 -20.57 -16.86 13.67
C GLN A 8 -19.61 -16.42 14.79
N LEU A 9 -18.36 -16.90 14.78
CA LEU A 9 -17.30 -16.46 15.71
C LEU A 9 -16.90 -14.98 15.55
N LEU A 10 -16.91 -14.46 14.32
CA LEU A 10 -16.57 -13.07 14.02
C LEU A 10 -17.77 -12.09 14.12
N GLY A 11 -18.96 -12.56 14.49
CA GLY A 11 -20.17 -11.73 14.55
C GLY A 11 -20.62 -11.19 13.18
N LEU A 12 -20.21 -11.86 12.10
CA LEU A 12 -20.52 -11.50 10.71
C LEU A 12 -21.70 -12.31 10.13
N ALA A 13 -22.27 -13.22 10.92
CA ALA A 13 -23.41 -14.04 10.52
C ALA A 13 -24.55 -13.16 9.99
N GLY A 14 -24.92 -13.36 8.72
CA GLY A 14 -25.97 -12.61 8.03
C GLY A 14 -25.54 -11.31 7.35
N LYS A 15 -24.30 -10.82 7.57
CA LYS A 15 -23.80 -9.60 6.93
C LYS A 15 -23.37 -9.81 5.47
N TYR A 16 -22.89 -11.01 5.14
CA TYR A 16 -22.42 -11.36 3.80
C TYR A 16 -23.06 -12.66 3.32
N ARG A 17 -23.44 -12.71 2.05
CA ARG A 17 -23.97 -13.93 1.43
C ARG A 17 -22.80 -14.86 1.08
N PRO A 18 -22.90 -16.17 1.36
CA PRO A 18 -21.89 -17.13 0.90
C PRO A 18 -21.88 -17.18 -0.63
N TYR A 19 -20.71 -17.46 -1.19
CA TYR A 19 -20.60 -17.70 -2.63
C TYR A 19 -21.16 -19.09 -2.99
N PRO A 20 -21.65 -19.31 -4.22
CA PRO A 20 -22.24 -20.59 -4.61
C PRO A 20 -21.25 -21.76 -4.57
N GLU A 21 -20.00 -21.50 -4.93
CA GLU A 21 -18.96 -22.51 -5.11
C GLU A 21 -17.61 -22.01 -4.58
N TYR A 22 -16.81 -22.94 -4.09
CA TYR A 22 -15.50 -22.69 -3.50
C TYR A 22 -14.49 -23.75 -3.93
N LYS A 23 -13.23 -23.34 -3.99
CA LYS A 23 -12.05 -24.19 -4.17
C LYS A 23 -11.01 -23.93 -3.10
N GLY A 24 -10.15 -24.90 -2.85
CA GLY A 24 -8.96 -24.70 -2.03
C GLY A 24 -8.01 -23.69 -2.67
N ALA A 25 -7.52 -22.71 -1.89
CA ALA A 25 -6.56 -21.72 -2.37
C ALA A 25 -5.16 -22.29 -2.68
N GLY A 26 -4.89 -23.55 -2.31
CA GLY A 26 -3.55 -24.16 -2.42
C GLY A 26 -2.54 -23.61 -1.41
N VAL A 27 -3.00 -22.81 -0.43
CA VAL A 27 -2.19 -22.25 0.65
C VAL A 27 -2.91 -22.54 1.97
N GLU A 28 -2.27 -23.30 2.85
CA GLU A 28 -2.89 -23.89 4.06
C GLU A 28 -3.58 -22.85 4.95
N TRP A 29 -2.93 -21.72 5.22
CA TRP A 29 -3.47 -20.69 6.11
C TRP A 29 -4.61 -19.86 5.49
N VAL A 30 -4.85 -19.96 4.18
CA VAL A 30 -5.93 -19.24 3.48
C VAL A 30 -7.23 -20.05 3.47
N GLY A 31 -7.13 -21.37 3.32
CA GLY A 31 -8.29 -22.27 3.22
C GLY A 31 -9.03 -22.15 1.88
N ASP A 32 -10.36 -22.22 1.93
CA ASP A 32 -11.23 -22.21 0.74
C ASP A 32 -11.59 -20.78 0.31
N VAL A 33 -11.53 -20.55 -1.00
CA VAL A 33 -11.84 -19.27 -1.65
C VAL A 33 -12.91 -19.47 -2.73
N PRO A 34 -13.64 -18.43 -3.13
CA PRO A 34 -14.67 -18.56 -4.16
C PRO A 34 -14.12 -19.13 -5.47
N GLU A 35 -14.87 -20.01 -6.12
CA GLU A 35 -14.43 -20.75 -7.31
C GLU A 35 -13.89 -19.83 -8.42
N HIS A 36 -14.58 -18.72 -8.65
CA HIS A 36 -14.25 -17.73 -9.68
C HIS A 36 -13.03 -16.84 -9.34
N TRP A 37 -12.49 -16.90 -8.11
CA TRP A 37 -11.31 -16.12 -7.75
C TRP A 37 -10.05 -16.68 -8.40
N ARG A 38 -9.18 -15.77 -8.85
CA ARG A 38 -7.83 -16.10 -9.28
C ARG A 38 -6.89 -16.07 -8.07
N VAL A 39 -6.19 -17.16 -7.81
CA VAL A 39 -5.15 -17.22 -6.79
C VAL A 39 -3.79 -17.09 -7.45
N GLY A 40 -2.92 -16.26 -6.89
CA GLY A 40 -1.58 -16.02 -7.43
C GLY A 40 -0.67 -15.34 -6.41
N ARG A 41 0.63 -15.28 -6.73
CA ARG A 41 1.59 -14.53 -5.92
C ARG A 41 1.33 -13.04 -6.07
N LEU A 42 1.49 -12.26 -5.01
CA LEU A 42 1.20 -10.82 -5.07
C LEU A 42 2.00 -10.09 -6.18
N GLY A 43 3.25 -10.49 -6.41
CA GLY A 43 4.08 -9.99 -7.51
C GLY A 43 3.57 -10.27 -8.92
N SER A 44 2.58 -11.16 -9.11
CA SER A 44 1.92 -11.35 -10.41
C SER A 44 0.78 -10.35 -10.67
N PHE A 45 0.41 -9.53 -9.68
CA PHE A 45 -0.70 -8.57 -9.77
C PHE A 45 -0.24 -7.11 -9.76
N GLY A 46 1.05 -6.85 -9.52
CA GLY A 46 1.57 -5.48 -9.48
C GLY A 46 3.08 -5.43 -9.26
N TYR A 47 3.62 -4.21 -9.30
CA TYR A 47 5.03 -3.94 -9.06
C TYR A 47 5.27 -3.48 -7.64
N PHE A 48 6.40 -3.90 -7.07
CA PHE A 48 6.81 -3.54 -5.71
C PHE A 48 8.00 -2.60 -5.77
N ILE A 49 7.79 -1.36 -5.36
CA ILE A 49 8.86 -0.37 -5.28
C ILE A 49 9.32 -0.32 -3.83
N ALA A 50 10.58 -0.65 -3.58
CA ALA A 50 11.18 -0.42 -2.27
C ALA A 50 11.40 1.08 -2.09
N GLY A 51 11.04 1.60 -0.93
CA GLY A 51 11.32 3.00 -0.62
C GLY A 51 12.80 3.25 -0.36
N CYS A 52 13.20 4.52 -0.43
CA CYS A 52 14.58 4.94 -0.22
C CYS A 52 14.79 5.53 1.19
N GLY A 53 16.05 5.47 1.64
CA GLY A 53 16.47 6.21 2.83
C GLY A 53 16.34 7.70 2.62
N PHE A 54 16.11 8.44 3.72
CA PHE A 54 15.94 9.89 3.67
C PHE A 54 16.83 10.56 4.72
N PRO A 55 17.95 11.18 4.29
CA PRO A 55 18.91 11.84 5.17
C PRO A 55 18.26 12.91 6.05
N HIS A 56 18.87 13.21 7.20
CA HIS A 56 18.33 14.21 8.13
C HIS A 56 18.44 15.64 7.58
N GLU A 57 19.49 15.92 6.79
CA GLU A 57 19.74 17.21 6.14
C GLU A 57 18.67 17.62 5.11
N ASP A 58 17.94 16.65 4.59
CA ASP A 58 16.90 16.86 3.58
C ASP A 58 15.48 16.87 4.18
N GLN A 59 15.33 16.63 5.49
CA GLN A 59 14.04 16.58 6.19
C GLN A 59 13.50 17.97 6.59
N GLY A 60 12.17 18.08 6.64
CA GLY A 60 11.45 19.26 7.15
C GLY A 60 11.19 20.38 6.14
N ARG A 61 11.67 20.23 4.90
CA ARG A 61 11.39 21.21 3.83
C ARG A 61 9.92 21.16 3.40
N GLN A 62 9.32 22.32 3.20
CA GLN A 62 7.89 22.51 2.90
C GLN A 62 7.66 23.42 1.68
N ASP A 63 8.74 24.00 1.15
CA ASP A 63 8.78 24.94 0.03
C ASP A 63 9.05 24.29 -1.32
N GLU A 64 9.19 22.96 -1.33
CA GLU A 64 9.43 22.15 -2.53
C GLU A 64 8.12 21.55 -3.09
N ILE A 65 8.16 21.07 -4.34
CA ILE A 65 6.95 20.68 -5.07
C ILE A 65 6.55 19.20 -4.94
N TYR A 66 7.46 18.32 -4.56
CA TYR A 66 7.17 16.88 -4.50
C TYR A 66 7.05 16.39 -3.06
N PRO A 67 5.89 15.88 -2.62
CA PRO A 67 5.74 15.31 -1.30
C PRO A 67 6.58 14.03 -1.17
N PHE A 68 7.31 13.92 -0.07
CA PHE A 68 8.09 12.76 0.32
C PHE A 68 7.45 12.07 1.53
N TYR A 69 6.66 11.02 1.28
CA TYR A 69 5.92 10.33 2.33
C TYR A 69 6.78 9.32 3.09
N LYS A 70 6.88 9.53 4.40
CA LYS A 70 7.44 8.63 5.41
C LYS A 70 6.34 7.82 6.08
N VAL A 71 6.74 6.74 6.76
CA VAL A 71 5.81 5.93 7.57
C VAL A 71 5.10 6.75 8.65
N SER A 72 5.78 7.78 9.20
CA SER A 72 5.19 8.70 10.19
C SER A 72 3.97 9.45 9.63
N ASP A 73 3.98 9.81 8.35
CA ASP A 73 2.89 10.55 7.73
C ASP A 73 1.57 9.76 7.69
N THR A 74 1.64 8.42 7.78
CA THR A 74 0.44 7.56 7.84
C THR A 74 -0.38 7.72 9.12
N ASN A 75 0.16 8.44 10.11
CA ASN A 75 -0.48 8.75 11.39
C ASN A 75 -1.20 10.11 11.38
N HIS A 76 -1.01 10.94 10.34
CA HIS A 76 -1.63 12.26 10.29
C HIS A 76 -3.14 12.18 10.09
N VAL A 77 -3.85 13.11 10.72
CA VAL A 77 -5.30 13.28 10.52
C VAL A 77 -5.56 13.70 9.08
N GLY A 78 -6.39 12.94 8.36
CA GLY A 78 -6.65 13.08 6.93
C GLY A 78 -5.82 12.14 6.05
N ASN A 79 -4.88 11.39 6.64
CA ASN A 79 -4.10 10.36 5.97
C ASN A 79 -4.57 8.94 6.32
N GLU A 80 -5.82 8.72 6.70
CA GLU A 80 -6.30 7.39 7.15
C GLU A 80 -6.45 6.41 5.99
N LYS A 81 -6.92 6.91 4.84
CA LYS A 81 -7.12 6.13 3.60
C LYS A 81 -6.25 6.64 2.46
N TYR A 82 -6.19 7.95 2.28
CA TYR A 82 -5.47 8.60 1.17
C TYR A 82 -4.34 9.45 1.70
N LEU A 83 -3.15 9.39 1.11
CA LEU A 83 -2.03 10.24 1.49
C LEU A 83 -2.20 11.63 0.87
N SER A 84 -2.50 12.61 1.71
CA SER A 84 -2.79 14.00 1.32
C SER A 84 -1.90 15.03 2.01
N LYS A 85 -1.31 14.69 3.16
CA LYS A 85 -0.44 15.58 3.95
C LYS A 85 0.93 14.94 4.17
N ALA A 86 2.00 15.67 3.86
CA ALA A 86 3.37 15.23 4.09
C ALA A 86 4.12 16.25 4.96
N ASP A 87 4.98 15.75 5.85
CA ASP A 87 5.89 16.59 6.63
C ASP A 87 7.14 17.01 5.84
N ASN A 88 7.37 16.42 4.66
CA ASN A 88 8.58 16.62 3.90
C ASN A 88 8.25 16.76 2.41
N TYR A 89 8.89 17.74 1.78
CA TYR A 89 8.85 17.98 0.35
C TYR A 89 10.27 18.06 -0.19
N VAL A 90 10.48 17.57 -1.41
CA VAL A 90 11.79 17.49 -2.05
C VAL A 90 11.75 18.05 -3.48
N SER A 91 12.88 18.59 -3.93
CA SER A 91 13.05 18.98 -5.32
C SER A 91 13.23 17.76 -6.23
N LYS A 92 13.15 17.97 -7.55
CA LYS A 92 13.46 16.93 -8.55
C LYS A 92 14.89 16.39 -8.41
N ASP A 93 15.83 17.27 -8.09
CA ASP A 93 17.25 16.94 -7.98
C ASP A 93 17.52 16.08 -6.74
N ILE A 94 16.88 16.41 -5.62
CA ILE A 94 16.95 15.61 -4.38
C ILE A 94 16.28 14.25 -4.61
N ALA A 95 15.09 14.23 -5.22
CA ALA A 95 14.43 12.97 -5.57
C ALA A 95 15.34 12.06 -6.40
N SER A 96 16.00 12.63 -7.41
CA SER A 96 16.93 11.91 -8.28
C SER A 96 18.17 11.43 -7.52
N LYS A 97 18.77 12.28 -6.68
CA LYS A 97 19.92 11.96 -5.82
C LYS A 97 19.61 10.82 -4.85
N LEU A 98 18.40 10.79 -4.30
CA LEU A 98 17.93 9.74 -3.39
C LEU A 98 17.59 8.43 -4.11
N GLY A 99 17.60 8.41 -5.45
CA GLY A 99 17.10 7.28 -6.24
C GLY A 99 15.61 7.03 -6.01
N ALA A 100 14.88 8.07 -5.60
CA ALA A 100 13.50 7.95 -5.18
C ALA A 100 12.60 7.84 -6.41
N ARG A 101 11.70 6.86 -6.41
CA ARG A 101 10.78 6.67 -7.53
C ARG A 101 9.58 7.59 -7.40
N ILE A 102 9.29 8.28 -8.50
CA ILE A 102 8.03 8.97 -8.70
C ILE A 102 6.95 7.92 -8.94
N CYS A 103 5.90 7.97 -8.13
CA CYS A 103 4.79 7.04 -8.14
C CYS A 103 3.52 7.79 -8.58
N SER A 104 2.68 7.12 -9.38
CA SER A 104 1.41 7.67 -9.80
C SER A 104 0.30 7.49 -8.77
N ALA A 105 -0.77 8.25 -8.94
CA ALA A 105 -2.01 8.10 -8.19
C ALA A 105 -2.52 6.66 -8.18
N GLY A 106 -3.08 6.22 -7.05
CA GLY A 106 -3.69 4.89 -6.90
C GLY A 106 -2.78 3.80 -6.36
N GLY A 107 -1.46 4.00 -6.34
CA GLY A 107 -0.54 3.08 -5.68
C GLY A 107 -0.83 2.92 -4.18
N ILE A 108 -0.41 1.80 -3.59
CA ILE A 108 -0.66 1.44 -2.19
C ILE A 108 0.63 1.47 -1.38
N MET A 109 0.78 2.47 -0.51
CA MET A 109 1.89 2.57 0.44
C MET A 109 1.61 1.75 1.70
N PHE A 110 2.57 0.94 2.11
CA PHE A 110 2.50 0.21 3.38
C PHE A 110 3.89 0.05 4.04
N PRO A 111 3.95 0.02 5.39
CA PRO A 111 5.20 -0.28 6.09
C PRO A 111 5.66 -1.72 5.79
N LYS A 112 6.95 -1.90 5.46
CA LYS A 112 7.56 -3.23 5.24
C LYS A 112 8.35 -3.73 6.44
N VAL A 113 8.81 -2.83 7.32
CA VAL A 113 9.72 -3.16 8.41
C VAL A 113 9.35 -2.42 9.70
N GLY A 114 9.76 -2.99 10.84
CA GLY A 114 9.66 -2.38 12.16
C GLY A 114 8.28 -2.47 12.82
N ALA A 115 8.15 -1.80 13.97
CA ALA A 115 6.93 -1.81 14.78
C ALA A 115 5.67 -1.31 14.05
N ALA A 116 5.85 -0.55 12.96
CA ALA A 116 4.75 -0.07 12.13
C ALA A 116 3.93 -1.21 11.46
N LEU A 117 4.51 -2.41 11.32
CA LEU A 117 3.81 -3.59 10.82
C LEU A 117 2.62 -3.97 11.70
N LEU A 118 2.70 -3.74 13.02
CA LEU A 118 1.62 -4.02 13.97
C LEU A 118 0.38 -3.17 13.71
N GLY A 119 0.55 -2.00 13.08
CA GLY A 119 -0.56 -1.12 12.74
C GLY A 119 -1.36 -1.57 11.51
N ASN A 120 -0.85 -2.52 10.71
CA ASN A 120 -1.43 -2.98 9.43
C ASN A 120 -1.95 -1.81 8.55
N LYS A 121 -1.24 -0.67 8.56
CA LYS A 121 -1.65 0.55 7.87
C LYS A 121 -1.32 0.44 6.38
N ARG A 122 -2.30 0.72 5.53
CA ARG A 122 -2.18 0.79 4.08
C ARG A 122 -2.85 2.07 3.62
N ARG A 123 -2.20 2.81 2.74
CA ARG A 123 -2.69 4.10 2.23
C ARG A 123 -2.63 4.14 0.72
N ILE A 124 -3.58 4.82 0.12
CA ILE A 124 -3.67 5.01 -1.32
C ILE A 124 -3.06 6.36 -1.67
N LEU A 125 -2.22 6.39 -2.69
CA LEU A 125 -1.64 7.61 -3.23
C LEU A 125 -2.71 8.46 -3.90
N THR A 126 -2.77 9.74 -3.53
CA THR A 126 -3.66 10.71 -4.17
C THR A 126 -3.15 11.12 -5.56
N PRO A 127 -4.00 11.71 -6.42
CA PRO A 127 -3.57 12.27 -7.70
C PRO A 127 -2.40 13.25 -7.56
N GLY A 128 -1.33 13.02 -8.32
CA GLY A 128 -0.11 13.84 -8.32
C GLY A 128 1.17 13.00 -8.45
N ILE A 129 2.32 13.67 -8.61
CA ILE A 129 3.65 13.05 -8.53
C ILE A 129 4.00 12.88 -7.06
N GLN A 130 4.22 11.64 -6.61
CA GLN A 130 4.49 11.34 -5.20
C GLN A 130 5.76 10.52 -5.06
N ILE A 131 6.55 10.83 -4.03
CA ILE A 131 7.79 10.12 -3.74
C ILE A 131 7.64 9.45 -2.38
N ILE A 132 8.07 8.19 -2.28
CA ILE A 132 7.71 7.34 -1.15
C ILE A 132 8.94 6.65 -0.59
N SER A 133 9.08 6.73 0.73
CA SER A 133 10.13 6.07 1.50
C SER A 133 9.75 4.64 1.95
N ALA A 134 8.50 4.22 1.73
CA ALA A 134 8.00 2.88 2.07
C ALA A 134 7.78 1.99 0.84
N THR A 135 7.49 0.70 1.07
CA THR A 135 7.21 -0.21 -0.04
C THR A 135 5.86 0.15 -0.67
N LEU A 136 5.87 0.41 -1.97
CA LEU A 136 4.67 0.66 -2.76
C LEU A 136 4.29 -0.62 -3.51
N MET A 137 3.01 -0.98 -3.49
CA MET A 137 2.43 -1.83 -4.52
C MET A 137 1.72 -0.93 -5.54
N ASP A 138 2.14 -0.97 -6.79
CA ASP A 138 1.49 -0.24 -7.89
C ASP A 138 0.75 -1.22 -8.80
N GLU A 139 -0.47 -0.87 -9.19
CA GLU A 139 -1.29 -1.67 -10.11
C GLU A 139 -0.88 -1.36 -11.56
N TRP A 140 -1.07 -2.32 -12.46
CA TRP A 140 -0.75 -2.20 -13.88
C TRP A 140 -1.41 -0.96 -14.52
N ARG A 141 -0.63 0.08 -14.74
CA ARG A 141 -0.84 1.07 -15.80
C ARG A 141 0.41 1.02 -16.65
N GLU A 142 0.23 1.00 -17.97
CA GLU A 142 1.33 1.08 -18.93
C GLU A 142 2.34 2.12 -18.42
N VAL A 143 3.55 1.64 -18.16
CA VAL A 143 4.70 2.50 -17.96
C VAL A 143 4.91 3.15 -19.33
N ALA A 144 4.18 4.23 -19.58
CA ALA A 144 4.38 5.06 -20.73
C ALA A 144 5.81 5.56 -20.63
N ASN A 145 6.63 5.11 -21.57
CA ASN A 145 7.97 5.61 -21.81
C ASN A 145 7.96 7.15 -21.76
N CYS A 146 8.60 7.72 -20.75
CA CYS A 146 9.09 9.10 -20.70
C CYS A 146 10.21 9.18 -19.65
#